data_AF-A0A4D4KD49-F1
#
_entry.id   AF-A0A4D4KD49-F1
#
_cell.length_a   1.000
_cell.length_b   1.000
_cell.length_c   1.000
_cell.angle_alpha   90.00
_cell.angle_beta   90.00
_cell.angle_gamma   90.00
#
_symmetry.space_group_name_H-M   'P 1'
#
loop_
_entity.id
_entity.type
_entity.pdbx_description
1 polymer ?
#
loop_
_entity_poly.entity_id
_entity_poly.type
_entity_poly.pdbx_seq_one_letter_code
_entity_poly.pdbx_strand_id
1 'polypeptide(L)'
;MTPDAEDVGDLDTPVVEDQETAARYSEINYAVDALTALGNASVYLDAGHAGWHSVSSIVPRLIKAGIDRATGFALNVSHYQTDPDSAWYGRLISSCLAYADEGGDPEDCADQSWSRRHARRWLHAHVPDDPGRMKHFVTDTSRNGQGPWAPRAGAHLDAQSWCNPPARGLGRRPTTRTGDALLDAALWVKTPGESDGRCLRGTDGPLDPVRGTVNPDAGEWFPEQALELVRYAEPSVKVFRRTHGR
;
A
#
# COMPACT_ATOMS: atom_id res chain seq x y z
N MET A 1 -5.52 -27.57 -27.55
CA MET A 1 -5.33 -29.02 -27.30
C MET A 1 -4.07 -29.48 -27.99
N THR A 2 -2.98 -29.53 -27.21
CA THR A 2 -1.92 -30.57 -27.13
C THR A 2 -1.16 -30.25 -25.84
N PRO A 3 -0.64 -31.28 -25.15
CA PRO A 3 -0.94 -31.49 -23.74
C PRO A 3 0.16 -31.03 -22.77
N ASP A 4 -0.21 -31.08 -21.50
CA ASP A 4 0.56 -30.81 -20.29
C ASP A 4 2.03 -31.25 -20.35
N ALA A 5 2.92 -30.29 -20.13
CA ALA A 5 4.24 -30.56 -19.55
C ALA A 5 4.12 -30.18 -18.07
N GLU A 6 4.00 -31.19 -17.22
CA GLU A 6 4.17 -31.07 -15.78
C GLU A 6 5.58 -30.55 -15.51
N ASP A 7 5.67 -29.28 -15.09
CA ASP A 7 6.88 -28.67 -14.56
C ASP A 7 7.09 -29.20 -13.13
N VAL A 8 7.63 -30.41 -13.03
CA VAL A 8 8.26 -30.91 -11.79
C VAL A 8 9.61 -30.23 -11.67
N GLY A 9 9.56 -28.97 -11.21
CA GLY A 9 10.74 -28.20 -10.85
C GLY A 9 11.54 -28.92 -9.77
N ASP A 10 12.82 -29.11 -10.05
CA ASP A 10 13.83 -29.66 -9.16
C ASP A 10 13.93 -28.83 -7.87
N LEU A 11 13.51 -29.41 -6.74
CA LEU A 11 13.44 -28.78 -5.42
C LEU A 11 14.82 -28.35 -4.87
N ASP A 12 15.91 -28.72 -5.52
CA ASP A 12 17.29 -28.41 -5.14
C ASP A 12 17.98 -27.36 -6.00
N THR A 13 17.29 -26.72 -6.95
CA THR A 13 17.85 -25.55 -7.64
C THR A 13 17.79 -24.32 -6.73
N PRO A 14 18.94 -23.70 -6.36
CA PRO A 14 18.91 -22.44 -5.65
C PRO A 14 18.16 -21.43 -6.52
N VAL A 15 17.14 -20.78 -5.97
CA VAL A 15 16.52 -19.63 -6.61
C VAL A 15 17.58 -18.53 -6.68
N VAL A 16 18.30 -18.47 -7.79
CA VAL A 16 19.24 -17.37 -8.07
C VAL A 16 18.38 -16.15 -8.36
N GLU A 17 18.56 -15.10 -7.55
CA GLU A 17 17.91 -13.82 -7.78
C GLU A 17 18.23 -13.33 -9.20
N ASP A 18 17.19 -12.99 -9.96
CA ASP A 18 17.37 -12.52 -11.32
C ASP A 18 18.07 -11.15 -11.34
N GLN A 19 18.74 -10.84 -12.45
CA GLN A 19 19.55 -9.63 -12.57
C GLN A 19 18.72 -8.35 -12.45
N GLU A 20 17.45 -8.35 -12.86
CA GLU A 20 16.58 -7.17 -12.78
C GLU A 20 16.17 -6.89 -11.33
N THR A 21 15.85 -7.94 -10.56
CA THR A 21 15.56 -7.82 -9.13
C THR A 21 16.78 -7.30 -8.37
N ALA A 22 17.98 -7.84 -8.64
CA ALA A 22 19.22 -7.36 -8.02
C ALA A 22 19.51 -5.88 -8.38
N ALA A 23 19.33 -5.50 -9.65
CA ALA A 23 19.50 -4.11 -10.10
C ALA A 23 18.52 -3.16 -9.39
N ARG A 24 17.25 -3.57 -9.23
CA ARG A 24 16.24 -2.77 -8.52
C ARG A 24 16.62 -2.50 -7.07
N TYR A 25 17.13 -3.50 -6.33
CA TYR A 25 17.61 -3.25 -4.98
C TYR A 25 18.83 -2.31 -4.96
N SER A 26 19.73 -2.40 -5.94
CA SER A 26 20.86 -1.48 -6.03
C SER A 26 20.40 -0.03 -6.25
N GLU A 27 19.43 0.19 -7.13
CA GLU A 27 18.88 1.52 -7.41
C GLU A 27 18.13 2.10 -6.21
N ILE A 28 17.34 1.27 -5.52
CA ILE A 28 16.62 1.71 -4.31
C ILE A 28 17.61 2.06 -3.19
N ASN A 29 18.63 1.23 -2.95
CA ASN A 29 19.66 1.53 -1.95
C ASN A 29 20.41 2.83 -2.27
N TYR A 30 20.77 3.04 -3.55
CA TYR A 30 21.38 4.30 -3.99
C TYR A 30 20.48 5.51 -3.70
N ALA A 31 19.18 5.41 -3.99
CA ALA A 31 18.22 6.48 -3.71
C ALA A 31 18.08 6.74 -2.20
N VAL A 32 18.04 5.70 -1.36
CA VAL A 32 18.06 5.85 0.10
C VAL A 32 19.29 6.61 0.55
N ASP A 33 20.48 6.21 0.11
CA ASP A 33 21.74 6.84 0.52
C ASP A 33 21.82 8.30 0.06
N ALA A 34 21.45 8.57 -1.20
CA ALA A 34 21.50 9.90 -1.77
C ALA A 34 20.51 10.87 -1.11
N LEU A 35 19.27 10.42 -0.87
CA LEU A 35 18.22 11.29 -0.32
C LEU A 35 18.39 11.51 1.19
N THR A 36 18.79 10.49 1.95
CA THR A 36 19.00 10.63 3.40
C THR A 36 20.20 11.55 3.73
N ALA A 37 21.19 11.63 2.84
CA ALA A 37 22.34 12.53 2.98
C ALA A 37 21.98 14.03 2.88
N LEU A 38 20.80 14.39 2.37
CA LEU A 38 20.40 15.79 2.19
C LEU A 38 20.07 16.50 3.52
N GLY A 39 19.87 15.75 4.62
CA GLY A 39 19.67 16.28 5.98
C GLY A 39 18.32 16.99 6.23
N ASN A 40 17.56 17.32 5.17
CA ASN A 40 16.22 17.91 5.25
C ASN A 40 15.14 17.05 4.56
N ALA A 41 15.48 15.80 4.21
CA ALA A 41 14.57 14.85 3.58
C ALA A 41 14.18 13.74 4.58
N SER A 42 12.88 13.44 4.64
CA SER A 42 12.38 12.21 5.26
C SER A 42 12.12 11.19 4.16
N VAL A 43 12.73 10.01 4.28
CA VAL A 43 12.69 8.96 3.24
C VAL A 43 11.83 7.81 3.73
N TYR A 44 10.77 7.51 2.96
CA TYR A 44 9.86 6.41 3.24
C TYR A 44 9.84 5.44 2.05
N LEU A 45 10.21 4.17 2.29
CA LEU A 45 10.18 3.13 1.27
C LEU A 45 8.76 2.59 1.08
N ASP A 46 8.29 2.41 -0.15
CA ASP A 46 6.96 1.80 -0.38
C ASP A 46 6.94 0.34 0.10
N ALA A 47 5.91 0.00 0.88
CA ALA A 47 5.70 -1.32 1.45
C ALA A 47 4.36 -1.95 1.00
N GLY A 48 3.79 -1.45 -0.09
CA GLY A 48 2.50 -1.91 -0.61
C GLY A 48 1.36 -1.71 0.38
N HIS A 49 0.54 -2.75 0.57
CA HIS A 49 -0.61 -2.70 1.46
C HIS A 49 -1.01 -4.08 1.99
N ALA A 50 -1.87 -4.12 3.01
CA ALA A 50 -2.26 -5.33 3.77
C ALA A 50 -2.93 -6.46 2.94
N GLY A 51 -3.33 -6.16 1.70
CA GLY A 51 -4.00 -7.09 0.80
C GLY A 51 -3.10 -7.59 -0.34
N TRP A 52 -1.82 -7.20 -0.34
CA TRP A 52 -0.84 -7.60 -1.34
C TRP A 52 0.30 -8.39 -0.71
N HIS A 53 1.03 -7.81 0.24
CA HIS A 53 2.17 -8.48 0.87
C HIS A 53 1.82 -8.94 2.28
N SER A 54 2.23 -10.16 2.65
CA SER A 54 2.30 -10.58 4.05
C SER A 54 3.41 -9.82 4.76
N VAL A 55 3.33 -9.72 6.09
CA VAL A 55 4.40 -9.10 6.90
C VAL A 55 5.73 -9.83 6.68
N SER A 56 5.69 -11.17 6.68
CA SER A 56 6.88 -12.01 6.44
C SER A 56 7.49 -11.81 5.05
N SER A 57 6.69 -11.44 4.04
CA SER A 57 7.20 -11.21 2.68
C SER A 57 7.76 -9.80 2.46
N ILE A 58 7.21 -8.78 3.14
CA ILE A 58 7.59 -7.38 2.90
C ILE A 58 8.79 -6.96 3.76
N VAL A 59 8.89 -7.45 4.99
CA VAL A 59 9.94 -7.03 5.93
C VAL A 59 11.34 -7.39 5.41
N PRO A 60 11.62 -8.62 4.93
CA PRO A 60 12.91 -8.93 4.31
C PRO A 60 13.24 -8.03 3.11
N ARG A 61 12.23 -7.65 2.31
CA ARG A 61 12.41 -6.75 1.16
C ARG A 61 12.78 -5.34 1.61
N LEU A 62 12.16 -4.82 2.67
CA LEU A 62 12.48 -3.52 3.25
C LEU A 62 13.90 -3.50 3.83
N ILE A 63 14.30 -4.55 4.56
CA ILE A 63 15.66 -4.73 5.08
C ILE A 63 16.66 -4.69 3.92
N LYS A 64 16.43 -5.49 2.88
CA LYS A 64 17.28 -5.53 1.68
C LYS A 64 17.33 -4.19 0.91
N ALA A 65 16.24 -3.43 0.95
CA ALA A 65 16.13 -2.10 0.35
C ALA A 65 16.77 -0.98 1.20
N GLY A 66 17.31 -1.28 2.38
CA GLY A 66 18.03 -0.31 3.22
C GLY A 66 17.14 0.49 4.17
N ILE A 67 16.01 -0.07 4.63
CA ILE A 67 15.07 0.58 5.56
C ILE A 67 15.74 1.13 6.83
N ASP A 68 16.84 0.53 7.28
CA ASP A 68 17.58 0.97 8.47
C ASP A 68 18.12 2.41 8.33
N ARG A 69 18.46 2.80 7.11
CA ARG A 69 18.96 4.14 6.78
C ARG A 69 17.83 5.12 6.45
N ALA A 70 16.65 4.60 6.09
CA ALA A 70 15.46 5.39 5.81
C ALA A 70 14.73 5.82 7.12
N THR A 71 13.89 6.85 6.99
CA THR A 71 13.01 7.31 8.08
C THR A 71 11.96 6.25 8.43
N GLY A 72 11.39 5.61 7.42
CA GLY A 72 10.31 4.65 7.59
C GLY A 72 9.84 4.05 6.28
N PHE A 73 8.57 3.65 6.24
CA PHE A 73 7.94 3.09 5.04
C PHE A 73 6.59 3.76 4.72
N ALA A 74 6.16 3.68 3.46
CA ALA A 74 4.88 4.20 2.99
C ALA A 74 3.93 3.04 2.70
N LEU A 75 2.66 3.22 3.04
CA LEU A 75 1.61 2.23 2.82
C LEU A 75 0.48 2.79 1.96
N ASN A 76 -0.18 1.87 1.25
CA ASN A 76 -1.41 2.11 0.52
C ASN A 76 -1.27 3.12 -0.63
N VAL A 77 -0.04 3.41 -1.10
CA VAL A 77 0.22 4.36 -2.19
C VAL A 77 -0.61 3.99 -3.42
N SER A 78 -1.43 4.94 -3.88
CA SER A 78 -2.37 4.75 -4.99
C SER A 78 -3.40 3.63 -4.81
N HIS A 79 -3.63 3.17 -3.59
CA HIS A 79 -4.56 2.09 -3.25
C HIS A 79 -5.69 2.53 -2.31
N TYR A 80 -6.52 1.58 -1.91
CA TYR A 80 -7.84 1.80 -1.32
C TYR A 80 -8.03 1.13 0.05
N GLN A 81 -6.97 0.58 0.68
CA GLN A 81 -7.10 -0.05 2.00
C GLN A 81 -7.54 0.94 3.07
N THR A 82 -8.42 0.49 3.96
CA THR A 82 -9.01 1.37 5.00
C THR A 82 -7.95 1.90 5.96
N ASP A 83 -8.19 3.06 6.57
CA ASP A 83 -7.30 3.60 7.61
C ASP A 83 -7.03 2.59 8.74
N PRO A 84 -8.03 1.87 9.31
CA PRO A 84 -7.78 0.86 10.34
C PRO A 84 -6.91 -0.32 9.87
N ASP A 85 -7.04 -0.76 8.61
CA ASP A 85 -6.24 -1.86 8.07
C ASP A 85 -4.80 -1.41 7.81
N SER A 86 -4.61 -0.22 7.23
CA SER A 86 -3.29 0.37 7.00
C SER A 86 -2.55 0.65 8.32
N ALA A 87 -3.23 1.19 9.33
CA ALA A 87 -2.63 1.43 10.64
C ALA A 87 -2.23 0.12 11.34
N TRP A 88 -3.07 -0.90 11.25
CA TRP A 88 -2.74 -2.21 11.81
C TRP A 88 -1.56 -2.86 11.11
N TYR A 89 -1.57 -2.87 9.77
CA TYR A 89 -0.51 -3.45 8.98
C TYR A 89 0.82 -2.71 9.18
N GLY A 90 0.79 -1.39 9.24
CA GLY A 90 1.96 -0.57 9.58
C GLY A 90 2.52 -0.93 10.94
N ARG A 91 1.67 -1.06 11.98
CA ARG A 91 2.12 -1.52 13.29
C ARG A 91 2.81 -2.90 13.22
N LEU A 92 2.25 -3.85 12.48
CA LEU A 92 2.86 -5.18 12.34
C LEU A 92 4.22 -5.12 11.65
N ILE A 93 4.38 -4.33 10.58
CA ILE A 93 5.66 -4.15 9.89
C ILE A 93 6.68 -3.49 10.83
N SER A 94 6.32 -2.36 11.48
CA SER A 94 7.20 -1.67 12.42
C SER A 94 7.67 -2.57 13.55
N SER A 95 6.77 -3.39 14.09
CA SER A 95 7.06 -4.37 15.13
C SER A 95 7.96 -5.51 14.64
N CYS A 96 7.73 -6.02 13.43
CA CYS A 96 8.55 -7.07 12.84
C CYS A 96 9.96 -6.58 12.50
N LEU A 97 10.10 -5.35 12.00
CA LEU A 97 11.41 -4.72 11.78
C LEU A 97 12.20 -4.59 13.09
N ALA A 98 11.54 -4.18 14.18
CA ALA A 98 12.19 -4.11 15.49
C ALA A 98 12.58 -5.50 16.03
N TYR A 99 11.74 -6.51 15.82
CA TYR A 99 12.06 -7.89 16.17
C TYR A 99 13.26 -8.43 15.37
N ALA A 100 13.32 -8.13 14.08
CA ALA A 100 14.43 -8.54 13.20
C ALA A 100 15.75 -7.83 13.56
N ASP A 101 15.70 -6.56 13.97
CA ASP A 101 16.89 -5.81 14.46
C ASP A 101 17.51 -6.46 15.71
N GLU A 102 16.70 -7.13 16.53
CA GLU A 102 17.15 -7.92 17.69
C GLU A 102 17.54 -9.36 17.34
N GLY A 103 17.60 -9.71 16.05
CA GLY A 103 18.01 -11.03 15.54
C GLY A 103 16.88 -12.03 15.36
N GLY A 104 15.62 -11.59 15.45
CA GLY A 104 14.45 -12.39 15.15
C GLY A 104 14.29 -12.71 13.66
N ASP A 105 13.65 -13.85 13.35
CA ASP A 105 13.34 -14.22 11.96
C ASP A 105 12.02 -13.55 11.50
N PRO A 106 12.00 -12.76 10.41
CA PRO A 106 10.78 -12.17 9.88
C PRO A 106 9.66 -13.17 9.55
N GLU A 107 9.97 -14.45 9.31
CA GLU A 107 8.96 -15.49 9.11
C GLU A 107 8.13 -15.80 10.37
N ASP A 108 8.67 -15.53 11.56
CA ASP A 108 7.98 -15.73 12.84
C ASP A 108 7.06 -14.55 13.21
N CYS A 109 7.08 -13.47 12.43
CA CYS A 109 6.35 -12.26 12.74
C CYS A 109 4.82 -12.43 12.69
N ALA A 110 4.14 -11.65 13.53
CA ALA A 110 2.70 -11.55 13.46
C ALA A 110 2.23 -11.00 12.10
N ASP A 111 1.29 -11.71 11.49
CA ASP A 111 0.77 -11.39 10.17
C ASP A 111 -0.67 -10.81 10.21
N GLN A 112 -1.03 -10.01 9.21
CA GLN A 112 -2.37 -9.41 9.13
C GLN A 112 -3.48 -10.45 8.94
N SER A 113 -3.17 -11.63 8.42
CA SER A 113 -4.11 -12.75 8.30
C SER A 113 -4.45 -13.41 9.64
N TRP A 114 -3.62 -13.20 10.67
CA TRP A 114 -3.84 -13.79 11.98
C TRP A 114 -5.03 -13.13 12.70
N SER A 115 -5.69 -13.90 13.57
CA SER A 115 -6.67 -13.30 14.47
C SER A 115 -6.02 -12.20 15.32
N ARG A 116 -6.72 -11.08 15.53
CA ARG A 116 -6.21 -9.94 16.31
C ARG A 116 -5.71 -10.35 17.70
N ARG A 117 -6.31 -11.36 18.31
CA ARG A 117 -5.88 -11.92 19.60
C ARG A 117 -4.50 -12.57 19.51
N HIS A 118 -4.23 -13.34 18.46
CA HIS A 118 -2.97 -14.06 18.28
C HIS A 118 -1.84 -13.08 17.99
N ALA A 119 -2.05 -12.17 17.03
CA ALA A 119 -1.09 -11.13 16.72
C ALA A 119 -0.76 -10.26 17.94
N ARG A 120 -1.75 -9.85 18.75
CA ARG A 120 -1.50 -9.08 19.99
C ARG A 120 -0.65 -9.83 21.02
N ARG A 121 -0.80 -11.15 21.14
CA ARG A 121 0.06 -11.93 22.05
C ARG A 121 1.49 -11.98 21.55
N TRP A 122 1.68 -12.13 20.23
CA TRP A 122 3.01 -12.06 19.64
C TRP A 122 3.63 -10.68 19.86
N LEU A 123 2.88 -9.60 19.61
CA LEU A 123 3.33 -8.23 19.83
C LEU A 123 3.78 -8.02 21.29
N HIS A 124 2.99 -8.46 22.27
CA HIS A 124 3.34 -8.34 23.69
C HIS A 124 4.62 -9.11 24.05
N ALA A 125 4.91 -10.22 23.37
CA ALA A 125 6.05 -11.07 23.71
C ALA A 125 7.37 -10.63 23.05
N HIS A 126 7.30 -9.90 21.92
CA HIS A 126 8.48 -9.68 21.07
C HIS A 126 8.76 -8.22 20.71
N VAL A 127 7.84 -7.30 21.00
CA VAL A 127 7.95 -5.90 20.54
C VAL A 127 8.38 -5.00 21.69
N PRO A 128 9.31 -4.06 21.47
CA PRO A 128 9.70 -3.11 22.49
C PRO A 128 8.52 -2.25 22.97
N ASP A 129 8.53 -1.89 24.25
CA ASP A 129 7.51 -1.03 24.86
C ASP A 129 7.59 0.44 24.37
N ASP A 130 8.68 0.82 23.69
CA ASP A 130 8.93 2.17 23.19
C ASP A 130 8.78 2.27 21.66
N PRO A 131 7.68 2.87 21.16
CA PRO A 131 7.49 3.12 19.74
C PRO A 131 8.58 3.98 19.08
N GLY A 132 9.27 4.84 19.83
CA GLY A 132 10.34 5.69 19.29
C GLY A 132 11.57 4.91 18.83
N ARG A 133 11.67 3.62 19.19
CA ARG A 133 12.71 2.70 18.72
C ARG A 133 12.31 1.89 17.49
N MET A 134 11.08 2.02 17.00
CA MET A 134 10.60 1.30 15.83
C MET A 134 10.62 2.19 14.58
N LYS A 135 10.60 1.58 13.40
CA LYS A 135 10.44 2.34 12.14
C LYS A 135 9.02 2.88 12.04
N HIS A 136 8.90 4.17 11.73
CA HIS A 136 7.60 4.83 11.53
C HIS A 136 7.08 4.60 10.11
N PHE A 137 5.84 5.01 9.86
CA PHE A 137 5.24 4.92 8.54
C PHE A 137 4.34 6.10 8.19
N VAL A 138 4.10 6.25 6.90
CA VAL A 138 3.07 7.14 6.34
C VAL A 138 2.05 6.33 5.54
N THR A 139 0.85 6.88 5.37
CA THR A 139 -0.23 6.22 4.62
C THR A 139 -0.76 7.13 3.53
N ASP A 140 -0.99 6.60 2.33
CA ASP A 140 -1.80 7.29 1.33
C ASP A 140 -3.29 7.05 1.62
N THR A 141 -4.01 8.16 1.82
CA THR A 141 -5.44 8.24 2.15
C THR A 141 -6.22 8.99 1.07
N SER A 142 -5.61 9.18 -0.10
CA SER A 142 -6.19 9.93 -1.22
C SER A 142 -7.57 9.42 -1.65
N ARG A 143 -7.77 8.09 -1.66
CA ARG A 143 -8.95 7.46 -2.27
C ARG A 143 -9.54 6.30 -1.45
N ASN A 144 -9.19 6.17 -0.17
CA ASN A 144 -9.52 4.99 0.62
C ASN A 144 -10.76 5.12 1.53
N GLY A 145 -11.55 6.19 1.41
CA GLY A 145 -12.67 6.46 2.32
C GLY A 145 -13.74 5.35 2.35
N GLN A 146 -13.88 4.61 1.24
CA GLN A 146 -14.83 3.51 1.12
C GLN A 146 -14.18 2.12 1.26
N GLY A 147 -12.87 2.04 1.48
CA GLY A 147 -12.10 0.79 1.48
C GLY A 147 -11.85 0.21 0.08
N PRO A 148 -11.29 -1.01 -0.01
CA PRO A 148 -11.00 -1.66 -1.29
C PRO A 148 -12.28 -2.08 -2.01
N TRP A 149 -12.23 -2.14 -3.34
CA TRP A 149 -13.30 -2.72 -4.14
C TRP A 149 -13.14 -4.24 -4.23
N ALA A 150 -14.22 -4.97 -3.92
CA ALA A 150 -14.27 -6.42 -3.95
C ALA A 150 -15.20 -6.87 -5.09
N PRO A 151 -14.68 -7.11 -6.32
CA PRO A 151 -15.48 -7.72 -7.37
C PRO A 151 -15.93 -9.12 -6.98
N ARG A 152 -17.03 -9.59 -7.58
CA ARG A 152 -17.44 -10.98 -7.44
C ARG A 152 -16.34 -11.90 -8.00
N ALA A 153 -16.04 -12.97 -7.27
CA ALA A 153 -15.07 -13.96 -7.71
C ALA A 153 -15.44 -14.50 -9.10
N GLY A 154 -14.46 -14.58 -10.00
CA GLY A 154 -14.65 -15.06 -11.37
C GLY A 154 -15.39 -14.10 -12.32
N ALA A 155 -15.70 -12.87 -11.90
CA ALA A 155 -16.39 -11.90 -12.75
C ALA A 155 -15.53 -11.33 -13.89
N HIS A 156 -14.20 -11.40 -13.75
CA HIS A 156 -13.23 -10.84 -14.68
C HIS A 156 -12.03 -11.79 -14.82
N LEU A 157 -11.40 -11.82 -16.00
CA LEU A 157 -10.17 -12.60 -16.22
C LEU A 157 -9.00 -12.03 -15.40
N ASP A 158 -8.93 -10.70 -15.34
CA ASP A 158 -8.08 -9.97 -14.42
C ASP A 158 -8.95 -8.90 -13.74
N ALA A 159 -9.18 -9.02 -12.44
CA ALA A 159 -10.07 -8.11 -11.74
C ALA A 159 -9.59 -6.66 -11.74
N GLN A 160 -8.26 -6.44 -11.77
CA GLN A 160 -7.62 -5.13 -11.65
C GLN A 160 -8.30 -4.28 -10.56
N SER A 161 -8.49 -4.86 -9.37
CA SER A 161 -9.34 -4.26 -8.32
C SER A 161 -8.83 -2.90 -7.83
N TRP A 162 -7.58 -2.60 -8.12
CA TRP A 162 -6.88 -1.34 -7.87
C TRP A 162 -7.07 -0.31 -8.99
N CYS A 163 -7.50 -0.70 -10.19
CA CYS A 163 -7.55 0.17 -11.37
C CYS A 163 -8.93 0.81 -11.53
N ASN A 164 -9.03 2.12 -11.28
CA ASN A 164 -10.25 2.91 -11.33
C ASN A 164 -11.51 2.18 -10.78
N PRO A 165 -11.47 1.51 -9.62
CA PRO A 165 -12.65 0.85 -9.06
C PRO A 165 -13.82 1.84 -8.88
N PRO A 166 -15.06 1.45 -9.17
CA PRO A 166 -16.22 2.30 -8.98
C PRO A 166 -16.54 2.50 -7.49
N ALA A 167 -17.37 3.49 -7.21
CA ALA A 167 -17.92 3.79 -5.89
C ALA A 167 -16.87 3.94 -4.79
N ARG A 168 -15.65 4.39 -5.13
CA ARG A 168 -14.62 4.75 -4.14
C ARG A 168 -14.77 6.22 -3.76
N GLY A 169 -14.22 6.58 -2.61
CA GLY A 169 -14.35 7.90 -2.02
C GLY A 169 -13.01 8.45 -1.57
N LEU A 170 -12.87 9.77 -1.58
CA LEU A 170 -11.75 10.41 -0.88
C LEU A 170 -11.68 9.90 0.56
N GLY A 171 -10.48 9.59 1.03
CA GLY A 171 -10.26 9.29 2.43
C GLY A 171 -10.12 10.56 3.26
N ARG A 172 -9.54 10.40 4.46
CA ARG A 172 -9.20 11.55 5.30
C ARG A 172 -8.27 12.51 4.58
N ARG A 173 -8.37 13.78 4.95
CA ARG A 173 -7.47 14.82 4.42
C ARG A 173 -6.06 14.65 4.99
N PRO A 174 -5.01 15.12 4.27
CA PRO A 174 -3.65 15.03 4.75
C PRO A 174 -3.48 15.65 6.15
N THR A 175 -2.81 14.93 7.04
CA THR A 175 -2.56 15.40 8.41
C THR A 175 -1.40 14.66 9.06
N THR A 176 -0.66 15.37 9.92
CA THR A 176 0.32 14.81 10.85
C THR A 176 -0.27 14.59 12.25
N ARG A 177 -1.54 14.95 12.48
CA ARG A 177 -2.25 14.71 13.74
C ARG A 177 -2.99 13.38 13.66
N THR A 178 -2.23 12.29 13.71
CA THR A 178 -2.69 10.93 13.46
C THR A 178 -3.22 10.27 14.73
N GLY A 179 -2.63 10.61 15.89
CA GLY A 179 -2.94 10.01 17.18
C GLY A 179 -2.34 8.62 17.39
N ASP A 180 -1.51 8.15 16.44
CA ASP A 180 -0.76 6.91 16.52
C ASP A 180 0.73 7.26 16.54
N ALA A 181 1.46 6.68 17.50
CA ALA A 181 2.87 6.98 17.73
C ALA A 181 3.80 6.54 16.60
N LEU A 182 3.36 5.58 15.76
CA LEU A 182 4.14 5.07 14.63
C LEU A 182 3.73 5.66 13.27
N LEU A 183 2.53 6.25 13.18
CA LEU A 183 2.02 6.85 11.95
C LEU A 183 2.37 8.34 11.92
N ASP A 184 3.38 8.71 11.13
CA ASP A 184 3.85 10.09 11.02
C ASP A 184 2.85 10.99 10.31
N ALA A 185 2.24 10.50 9.23
CA ALA A 185 1.29 11.26 8.44
C ALA A 185 0.32 10.38 7.65
N ALA A 186 -0.92 10.85 7.55
CA ALA A 186 -1.79 10.51 6.44
C ALA A 186 -1.55 11.53 5.33
N LEU A 187 -1.24 11.07 4.13
CA LEU A 187 -0.90 11.85 2.95
C LEU A 187 -1.89 11.57 1.82
N TRP A 188 -1.95 12.46 0.84
CA TRP A 188 -2.52 12.15 -0.47
C TRP A 188 -1.34 12.06 -1.44
N VAL A 189 -0.88 10.83 -1.70
CA VAL A 189 0.27 10.58 -2.57
C VAL A 189 -0.22 10.48 -4.01
N LYS A 190 -1.23 9.63 -4.27
CA LYS A 190 -1.97 9.68 -5.53
C LYS A 190 -2.85 10.92 -5.58
N THR A 191 -2.82 11.63 -6.71
CA THR A 191 -3.71 12.77 -6.97
C THR A 191 -5.14 12.27 -7.19
N PRO A 192 -6.11 12.65 -6.34
CA PRO A 192 -7.51 12.26 -6.58
C PRO A 192 -8.04 12.82 -7.90
N GLY A 193 -8.59 11.93 -8.73
CA GLY A 193 -9.10 12.27 -10.06
C GLY A 193 -8.13 11.98 -11.20
N GLU A 194 -6.89 11.58 -10.94
CA GLU A 194 -6.05 10.97 -11.98
C GLU A 194 -6.37 9.49 -12.15
N SER A 195 -6.55 9.08 -13.40
CA SER A 195 -6.79 7.69 -13.78
C SER A 195 -5.63 6.77 -13.35
N ASP A 196 -5.98 5.53 -13.04
CA ASP A 196 -5.05 4.40 -12.84
C ASP A 196 -4.72 3.69 -14.17
N GLY A 197 -5.40 4.06 -15.26
CA GLY A 197 -5.24 3.51 -16.60
C GLY A 197 -6.56 3.07 -17.25
N ARG A 198 -6.45 2.32 -18.35
CA ARG A 198 -7.60 1.88 -19.16
C ARG A 198 -8.49 0.87 -18.44
N CYS A 199 -7.93 0.12 -17.49
CA CYS A 199 -8.63 -0.85 -16.64
C CYS A 199 -9.49 -1.86 -17.43
N LEU A 200 -8.89 -2.53 -18.42
CA LEU A 200 -9.61 -3.41 -19.35
C LEU A 200 -10.08 -4.73 -18.71
N ARG A 201 -9.57 -5.06 -17.51
CA ARG A 201 -9.99 -6.23 -16.73
C ARG A 201 -9.89 -7.57 -17.46
N GLY A 202 -8.84 -7.69 -18.28
CA GLY A 202 -8.57 -8.85 -19.13
C GLY A 202 -9.47 -8.97 -20.37
N THR A 203 -10.20 -7.92 -20.77
CA THR A 203 -10.91 -7.87 -22.05
C THR A 203 -10.03 -7.24 -23.15
N ASP A 204 -10.41 -7.42 -24.41
CA ASP A 204 -9.75 -6.76 -25.56
C ASP A 204 -9.93 -5.22 -25.58
N GLY A 205 -10.78 -4.69 -24.70
CA GLY A 205 -11.11 -3.27 -24.62
C GLY A 205 -11.97 -2.76 -25.79
N PRO A 206 -12.03 -1.44 -26.01
CA PRO A 206 -11.38 -0.38 -25.24
C PRO A 206 -12.14 0.00 -23.96
N LEU A 207 -13.32 -0.60 -23.71
CA LEU A 207 -14.16 -0.27 -22.58
C LEU A 207 -13.68 -0.96 -21.30
N ASP A 208 -13.73 -0.21 -20.21
CA ASP A 208 -13.78 -0.75 -18.86
C ASP A 208 -15.16 -1.44 -18.68
N PRO A 209 -15.22 -2.78 -18.49
CA PRO A 209 -16.50 -3.48 -18.40
C PRO A 209 -17.28 -3.19 -17.11
N VAL A 210 -16.66 -2.57 -16.11
CA VAL A 210 -17.27 -2.19 -14.83
C VAL A 210 -17.81 -0.77 -14.86
N ARG A 211 -17.10 0.15 -15.53
CA ARG A 211 -17.55 1.54 -15.69
C ARG A 211 -18.43 1.76 -16.94
N GLY A 212 -18.34 0.87 -17.93
CA GLY A 212 -19.04 1.01 -19.21
C GLY A 212 -18.50 2.14 -20.08
N THR A 213 -17.30 2.65 -19.77
CA THR A 213 -16.67 3.79 -20.42
C THR A 213 -15.25 3.47 -20.84
N VAL A 214 -14.72 4.24 -21.78
CA VAL A 214 -13.30 4.24 -22.09
C VAL A 214 -12.59 5.12 -21.04
N ASN A 215 -11.89 4.52 -20.09
CA ASN A 215 -11.17 5.28 -19.06
C ASN A 215 -9.96 6.04 -19.66
N PRO A 216 -9.55 7.19 -19.10
CA PRO A 216 -8.32 7.88 -19.52
C PRO A 216 -7.06 7.05 -19.26
N ASP A 217 -5.95 7.41 -19.91
CA ASP A 217 -4.64 6.79 -19.64
C ASP A 217 -4.15 7.11 -18.23
N ALA A 218 -3.21 6.31 -17.71
CA ALA A 218 -2.72 6.47 -16.34
C ALA A 218 -2.10 7.86 -16.14
N GLY A 219 -2.52 8.57 -15.09
CA GLY A 219 -2.10 9.94 -14.80
C GLY A 219 -2.91 11.03 -15.50
N GLU A 220 -3.75 10.69 -16.49
CA GLU A 220 -4.66 11.67 -17.07
C GLU A 220 -5.85 11.99 -16.16
N TRP A 221 -6.37 13.20 -16.29
CA TRP A 221 -7.54 13.65 -15.55
C TRP A 221 -8.79 12.85 -15.93
N PHE A 222 -9.49 12.33 -14.92
CA PHE A 222 -10.70 11.53 -15.03
C PHE A 222 -11.87 12.22 -14.31
N PRO A 223 -12.65 13.07 -15.01
CA PRO A 223 -13.72 13.88 -14.40
C PRO A 223 -14.76 13.05 -13.64
N GLU A 224 -15.19 11.93 -14.19
CA GLU A 224 -16.21 11.06 -13.61
C GLU A 224 -15.73 10.44 -12.29
N GLN A 225 -14.49 9.95 -12.27
CA GLN A 225 -13.87 9.43 -11.04
C GLN A 225 -13.66 10.54 -10.02
N ALA A 226 -13.21 11.73 -10.42
CA ALA A 226 -13.01 12.85 -9.49
C ALA A 226 -14.32 13.24 -8.80
N LEU A 227 -15.42 13.34 -9.55
CA LEU A 227 -16.75 13.62 -9.00
C LEU A 227 -17.24 12.49 -8.08
N GLU A 228 -16.98 11.24 -8.46
CA GLU A 228 -17.31 10.06 -7.67
C GLU A 228 -16.57 10.05 -6.32
N LEU A 229 -15.26 10.30 -6.33
CA LEU A 229 -14.43 10.37 -5.13
C LEU A 229 -14.93 11.43 -4.14
N VAL A 230 -15.33 12.60 -4.63
CA VAL A 230 -15.93 13.65 -3.78
C VAL A 230 -17.29 13.22 -3.25
N ARG A 231 -18.13 12.60 -4.09
CA ARG A 231 -19.48 12.16 -3.71
C ARG A 231 -19.46 11.12 -2.59
N TYR A 232 -18.52 10.19 -2.64
CA TYR A 232 -18.41 9.10 -1.66
C TYR A 232 -17.32 9.33 -0.62
N ALA A 233 -16.81 10.56 -0.49
CA ALA A 233 -15.77 10.89 0.48
C ALA A 233 -16.18 10.50 1.91
N GLU A 234 -15.27 9.85 2.62
CA GLU A 234 -15.40 9.55 4.04
C GLU A 234 -14.07 9.85 4.75
N PRO A 235 -14.00 10.88 5.60
CA PRO A 235 -15.09 11.79 5.98
C PRO A 235 -15.61 12.67 4.84
N SER A 236 -16.90 12.98 4.87
CA SER A 236 -17.54 13.82 3.84
C SER A 236 -16.83 15.17 3.62
N VAL A 237 -16.74 15.58 2.35
CA VAL A 237 -16.21 16.89 1.99
C VAL A 237 -17.20 17.96 2.43
N LYS A 238 -16.86 18.72 3.48
CA LYS A 238 -17.63 19.90 3.88
C LYS A 238 -17.52 20.98 2.80
N VAL A 239 -18.63 21.23 2.11
CA VAL A 239 -18.76 22.40 1.23
C VAL A 239 -19.15 23.60 2.09
N PHE A 240 -18.22 24.54 2.28
CA PHE A 240 -18.56 25.82 2.91
C PHE A 240 -19.50 26.58 1.97
N ARG A 241 -20.80 26.57 2.26
CA ARG A 241 -21.73 27.49 1.60
C ARG A 241 -21.38 28.90 2.08
N ARG A 242 -20.81 29.72 1.20
CA ARG A 242 -20.79 31.18 1.38
C ARG A 242 -22.24 31.64 1.46
N THR A 243 -22.71 31.97 2.66
CA THR A 243 -23.96 32.71 2.83
C THR A 243 -23.81 34.02 2.08
N HIS A 244 -24.48 34.16 0.94
CA HIS A 244 -24.60 35.45 0.28
C HIS A 244 -25.45 36.31 1.20
N GLY A 245 -24.82 37.32 1.82
CA GLY A 245 -25.53 38.34 2.59
C GLY A 245 -26.58 39.00 1.69
N ARG A 246 -27.79 39.14 2.22
CA ARG A 246 -28.88 39.89 1.57
C ARG A 246 -28.58 41.37 1.58
#